data_AF-A0A8C5UD31-F1
#
_entry.id   AF-A0A8C5UD31-F1
#
_cell.length_a   1.000
_cell.length_b   1.000
_cell.length_c   1.000
_cell.angle_alpha   90.00
_cell.angle_beta   90.00
_cell.angle_gamma   90.00
#
_symmetry.space_group_name_H-M   'P 1'
#
loop_
_entity.id
_entity.type
_entity.pdbx_description
1 polymer ?
#
loop_
_entity_poly.entity_id
_entity_poly.type
_entity_poly.pdbx_seq_one_letter_code
_entity_poly.pdbx_strand_id
1 'polypeptide(L)'
;SFLTYCLNFNLDLLASEQLADVFGQAVMNLLRVFIGSPYGLNLRNVLWHGFASPQEIPAKYCAMLLFLTAGLGQLLQTYLLQNKCVLVHRPYVIFISLEELDVFPVLNNETLSMAEELVKLSSFVLKTMLPFWMAALTAYKQSRYADSVILLLPQLEVGLRLLFTINNKCPNRLLTAEMLAKHLDNEEVNQLLVVLEEPALDFLWDFLNHQEGPRIRDRLSHGEINLETFPREIANQIVGFAITLLCRFSDEDMFSLKVGTNILFSEYFFLLFCIPNIILVLEVNDEANTSTLMISEIVSQWKQYMPQNCCSSDDPIHSVLAERLLVELCDIRICTLYSPRPVLEVVVVLRKISSQCHQVSQQVTASAGLRYTQWVNKTLRSRQRHNYLRMLNSIKFLSPVLRLILLLVTLELVNVHSVCKKNPFAYQQYLKFLKSVLQYTENLVTYTSPEKNKWDETMKLTNKALIKIRKISDRKLTLIMLFVKSTEKYLL
;
A
#
# COMPACT_ATOMS: atom_id res chain seq x y z
N SER A 1 -16.89 -8.16 17.31
CA SER A 1 -17.71 -7.25 16.47
C SER A 1 -17.90 -7.67 14.99
N PHE A 2 -16.95 -8.37 14.33
CA PHE A 2 -17.09 -8.80 12.92
C PHE A 2 -17.96 -10.06 12.70
N LEU A 3 -17.98 -10.97 13.69
CA LEU A 3 -18.95 -12.08 13.77
C LEU A 3 -20.39 -11.57 13.65
N THR A 4 -20.68 -10.40 14.21
CA THR A 4 -22.05 -9.89 14.37
C THR A 4 -22.69 -9.43 13.06
N TYR A 5 -21.93 -8.87 12.10
CA TYR A 5 -22.52 -8.29 10.88
C TYR A 5 -22.91 -9.34 9.82
N CYS A 6 -22.11 -10.40 9.65
CA CYS A 6 -22.40 -11.45 8.66
C CYS A 6 -23.38 -12.53 9.19
N LEU A 7 -23.43 -12.72 10.52
CA LEU A 7 -24.43 -13.56 11.20
C LEU A 7 -25.84 -12.92 11.14
N ASN A 8 -25.95 -11.61 11.41
CA ASN A 8 -27.26 -10.95 11.53
C ASN A 8 -28.04 -10.92 10.20
N PHE A 9 -27.39 -10.66 9.06
CA PHE A 9 -28.09 -10.59 7.77
C PHE A 9 -28.72 -11.94 7.36
N ASN A 10 -28.02 -13.06 7.60
CA ASN A 10 -28.55 -14.39 7.31
C ASN A 10 -29.56 -14.88 8.35
N LEU A 11 -29.44 -14.47 9.62
CA LEU A 11 -30.46 -14.74 10.64
C LEU A 11 -31.80 -14.11 10.27
N ASP A 12 -31.80 -12.85 9.83
CA ASP A 12 -33.01 -12.13 9.43
C ASP A 12 -33.63 -12.73 8.14
N LEU A 13 -32.80 -13.10 7.16
CA LEU A 13 -33.26 -13.80 5.95
C LEU A 13 -33.86 -15.18 6.28
N LEU A 14 -33.21 -15.97 7.14
CA LEU A 14 -33.72 -17.28 7.53
C LEU A 14 -34.96 -17.19 8.44
N ALA A 15 -35.22 -16.02 9.02
CA ALA A 15 -36.44 -15.69 9.76
C ALA A 15 -37.58 -15.16 8.88
N SER A 16 -37.32 -14.87 7.60
CA SER A 16 -38.29 -14.27 6.67
C SER A 16 -39.50 -15.19 6.40
N GLU A 17 -40.69 -14.65 6.62
CA GLU A 17 -41.96 -15.29 6.23
C GLU A 17 -42.07 -15.40 4.70
N GLN A 18 -41.58 -14.40 3.96
CA GLN A 18 -41.61 -14.41 2.49
C GLN A 18 -40.79 -15.57 1.91
N LEU A 19 -39.64 -15.89 2.51
CA LEU A 19 -38.86 -17.06 2.10
C LEU A 19 -39.52 -18.38 2.54
N ALA A 20 -40.23 -18.39 3.66
CA ALA A 20 -41.02 -19.55 4.08
C ALA A 20 -42.19 -19.82 3.14
N ASP A 21 -42.79 -18.80 2.54
CA ASP A 21 -43.83 -18.95 1.52
C ASP A 21 -43.28 -19.57 0.22
N VAL A 22 -42.03 -19.27 -0.13
CA VAL A 22 -41.37 -19.80 -1.33
C VAL A 22 -40.85 -21.22 -1.13
N PHE A 23 -40.11 -21.45 -0.03
CA PHE A 23 -39.38 -22.70 0.19
C PHE A 23 -40.09 -23.67 1.14
N GLY A 24 -41.10 -23.21 1.87
CA GLY A 24 -41.79 -23.97 2.90
C GLY A 24 -41.07 -23.95 4.24
N GLN A 25 -41.85 -23.96 5.33
CA GLN A 25 -41.33 -23.87 6.70
C GLN A 25 -40.35 -25.00 7.05
N ALA A 26 -40.58 -26.21 6.55
CA ALA A 26 -39.71 -27.37 6.82
C ALA A 26 -38.29 -27.16 6.26
N VAL A 27 -38.19 -26.62 5.04
CA VAL A 27 -36.90 -26.32 4.40
C VAL A 27 -36.21 -25.17 5.12
N MET A 28 -36.95 -24.12 5.47
CA MET A 28 -36.41 -23.00 6.25
C MET A 28 -35.87 -23.45 7.61
N ASN A 29 -36.55 -24.38 8.29
CA ASN A 29 -36.08 -24.96 9.56
C ASN A 29 -34.76 -25.73 9.37
N LEU A 30 -34.63 -26.52 8.29
CA LEU A 30 -33.37 -27.20 7.97
C LEU A 30 -32.24 -26.20 7.70
N LEU A 31 -32.51 -25.13 6.95
CA LEU A 31 -31.51 -24.08 6.70
C LEU A 31 -31.05 -23.39 7.98
N ARG A 32 -31.96 -23.13 8.94
CA ARG A 32 -31.61 -22.57 10.25
C ARG A 32 -30.65 -23.48 11.03
N VAL A 33 -30.82 -24.80 10.95
CA VAL A 33 -29.94 -25.78 11.59
C VAL A 33 -28.57 -25.82 10.93
N PHE A 34 -28.50 -25.81 9.60
CA PHE A 34 -27.24 -25.99 8.87
C PHE A 34 -26.39 -24.72 8.73
N ILE A 35 -27.01 -23.56 8.51
CA ILE A 35 -26.34 -22.33 8.05
C ILE A 35 -26.68 -21.11 8.92
N GLY A 36 -27.74 -21.18 9.73
CA GLY A 36 -28.31 -20.01 10.40
C GLY A 36 -27.83 -19.76 11.83
N SER A 37 -28.36 -20.51 12.78
CA SER A 37 -28.27 -20.15 14.20
C SER A 37 -26.95 -20.61 14.85
N PRO A 38 -26.39 -19.85 15.80
CA PRO A 38 -25.31 -20.35 16.67
C PRO A 38 -25.74 -21.58 17.52
N TYR A 39 -27.05 -21.83 17.68
CA TYR A 39 -27.58 -23.02 18.34
C TYR A 39 -27.68 -24.25 17.38
N GLY A 40 -27.37 -24.08 16.10
CA GLY A 40 -27.31 -25.14 15.08
C GLY A 40 -25.87 -25.55 14.73
N LEU A 41 -25.70 -26.31 13.63
CA LEU A 41 -24.37 -26.68 13.11
C LEU A 41 -23.58 -25.45 12.64
N ASN A 42 -24.29 -24.48 12.05
CA ASN A 42 -23.72 -23.22 11.60
C ASN A 42 -22.48 -23.37 10.71
N LEU A 43 -22.53 -24.33 9.78
CA LEU A 43 -21.36 -24.79 9.02
C LEU A 43 -20.71 -23.68 8.20
N ARG A 44 -21.50 -22.73 7.69
CA ARG A 44 -20.98 -21.55 6.99
C ARG A 44 -20.01 -20.78 7.87
N ASN A 45 -20.40 -20.44 9.10
CA ASN A 45 -19.54 -19.66 9.98
C ASN A 45 -18.36 -20.50 10.50
N VAL A 46 -18.60 -21.77 10.84
CA VAL A 46 -17.51 -22.68 11.25
C VAL A 46 -16.42 -22.78 10.17
N LEU A 47 -16.81 -22.94 8.90
CA LEU A 47 -15.87 -23.07 7.79
C LEU A 47 -15.27 -21.73 7.35
N TRP A 48 -16.09 -20.68 7.20
CA TRP A 48 -15.63 -19.38 6.70
C TRP A 48 -14.70 -18.64 7.68
N HIS A 49 -14.75 -19.00 8.95
CA HIS A 49 -13.82 -18.54 9.98
C HIS A 49 -12.69 -19.55 10.24
N GLY A 50 -12.59 -20.65 9.51
CA GLY A 50 -11.50 -21.61 9.65
C GLY A 50 -11.46 -22.30 11.01
N PHE A 51 -12.61 -22.50 11.65
CA PHE A 51 -12.70 -23.24 12.91
C PHE A 51 -12.61 -24.76 12.73
N ALA A 52 -12.92 -25.26 11.53
CA ALA A 52 -12.82 -26.68 11.21
C ALA A 52 -11.58 -26.99 10.38
N SER A 53 -10.80 -27.95 10.86
CA SER A 53 -9.67 -28.55 10.16
C SER A 53 -10.12 -29.52 9.05
N PRO A 54 -9.24 -29.87 8.10
CA PRO A 54 -9.54 -30.88 7.10
C PRO A 54 -10.04 -32.17 7.75
N GLN A 55 -11.09 -32.75 7.19
CA GLN A 55 -11.74 -34.00 7.65
C GLN A 55 -12.52 -33.90 8.97
N GLU A 56 -12.50 -32.75 9.66
CA GLU A 56 -13.25 -32.54 10.91
C GLU A 56 -14.76 -32.45 10.66
N ILE A 57 -15.17 -31.94 9.49
CA ILE A 57 -16.57 -31.95 9.07
C ILE A 57 -16.86 -33.24 8.28
N PRO A 58 -17.77 -34.11 8.77
CA PRO A 58 -18.19 -35.30 8.04
C PRO A 58 -18.72 -34.98 6.64
N ALA A 59 -18.28 -35.74 5.64
CA ALA A 59 -18.67 -35.55 4.23
C ALA A 59 -20.19 -35.58 3.98
N LYS A 60 -20.95 -36.27 4.84
CA LYS A 60 -22.42 -36.28 4.81
C LYS A 60 -23.04 -34.89 4.95
N TYR A 61 -22.41 -33.98 5.68
CA TYR A 61 -22.90 -32.60 5.82
C TYR A 61 -22.65 -31.80 4.54
N CYS A 62 -21.51 -32.00 3.87
CA CYS A 62 -21.26 -31.42 2.56
C CYS A 62 -22.26 -31.93 1.51
N ALA A 63 -22.50 -33.24 1.49
CA ALA A 63 -23.52 -33.83 0.62
C ALA A 63 -24.91 -33.22 0.88
N MET A 64 -25.29 -33.09 2.16
CA MET A 64 -26.57 -32.47 2.54
C MET A 64 -26.67 -31.01 2.09
N LEU A 65 -25.59 -30.21 2.23
CA LEU A 65 -25.58 -28.84 1.73
C LEU A 65 -25.75 -28.77 0.21
N LEU A 66 -25.08 -29.65 -0.54
CA LEU A 66 -25.26 -29.73 -2.00
C LEU A 66 -26.71 -30.09 -2.38
N PHE A 67 -27.31 -31.08 -1.70
CA PHE A 67 -28.71 -31.43 -1.90
C PHE A 67 -29.66 -30.29 -1.54
N LEU A 68 -29.42 -29.59 -0.44
CA LEU A 68 -30.20 -28.42 -0.03
C LEU A 68 -30.10 -27.31 -1.08
N THR A 69 -28.90 -26.96 -1.55
CA THR A 69 -28.71 -25.92 -2.57
C THR A 69 -29.42 -26.27 -3.88
N ALA A 70 -29.26 -27.50 -4.36
CA ALA A 70 -29.96 -27.97 -5.57
C ALA A 70 -31.49 -27.97 -5.38
N GLY A 71 -31.97 -28.44 -4.24
CA GLY A 71 -33.39 -28.47 -3.90
C GLY A 71 -34.02 -27.08 -3.80
N LEU A 72 -33.31 -26.10 -3.20
CA LEU A 72 -33.76 -24.70 -3.18
C LEU A 72 -33.87 -24.14 -4.59
N GLY A 73 -32.92 -24.44 -5.48
CA GLY A 73 -33.00 -24.04 -6.88
C GLY A 73 -34.27 -24.56 -7.58
N GLN A 74 -34.62 -25.83 -7.34
CA GLN A 74 -35.83 -26.44 -7.90
C GLN A 74 -37.12 -25.83 -7.33
N LEU A 75 -37.18 -25.60 -6.02
CA LEU A 75 -38.32 -24.95 -5.37
C LEU A 75 -38.51 -23.52 -5.87
N LEU A 76 -37.42 -22.75 -5.97
CA LEU A 76 -37.45 -21.39 -6.50
C LEU A 76 -37.94 -21.38 -7.95
N GLN A 77 -37.41 -22.26 -8.79
CA GLN A 77 -37.82 -22.36 -10.19
C GLN A 77 -39.32 -22.69 -10.31
N THR A 78 -39.80 -23.63 -9.50
CA THR A 78 -41.22 -24.02 -9.46
C THR A 78 -42.10 -22.84 -9.05
N TYR A 79 -41.72 -22.13 -7.98
CA TYR A 79 -42.44 -20.95 -7.49
C TYR A 79 -42.51 -19.84 -8.54
N LEU A 80 -41.39 -19.55 -9.22
CA LEU A 80 -41.32 -18.53 -10.28
C LEU A 80 -42.23 -18.87 -11.46
N LEU A 81 -42.25 -20.15 -11.88
CA LEU A 81 -43.12 -20.64 -12.95
C LEU A 81 -44.60 -20.53 -12.59
N GLN A 82 -44.98 -20.94 -11.37
CA GLN A 82 -46.36 -20.88 -10.89
C GLN A 82 -46.88 -19.45 -10.77
N ASN A 83 -46.05 -18.54 -10.26
CA ASN A 83 -46.43 -17.15 -10.02
C ASN A 83 -46.12 -16.22 -11.21
N LYS A 84 -45.59 -16.76 -12.32
CA LYS A 84 -45.18 -16.01 -13.52
C LYS A 84 -44.24 -14.84 -13.19
N CYS A 85 -43.35 -15.06 -12.22
CA CYS A 85 -42.36 -14.08 -11.80
C CYS A 85 -41.04 -14.26 -12.55
N VAL A 86 -40.35 -13.16 -12.85
CA VAL A 86 -39.00 -13.17 -13.41
C VAL A 86 -38.01 -12.89 -12.29
N LEU A 87 -37.06 -13.80 -12.07
CA LEU A 87 -35.97 -13.57 -11.12
C LEU A 87 -34.93 -12.64 -11.77
N VAL A 88 -34.84 -11.42 -11.24
CA VAL A 88 -33.81 -10.47 -11.66
C VAL A 88 -32.59 -10.64 -10.75
N HIS A 89 -31.48 -11.10 -11.33
CA HIS A 89 -30.22 -11.20 -10.61
C HIS A 89 -29.58 -9.82 -10.47
N ARG A 90 -29.07 -9.54 -9.27
CA ARG A 90 -28.20 -8.38 -9.04
C ARG A 90 -26.93 -8.56 -9.90
N PRO A 91 -26.46 -7.51 -10.61
CA PRO A 91 -25.22 -7.60 -11.36
C PRO A 91 -24.04 -7.87 -10.41
N TYR A 92 -23.05 -8.61 -10.90
CA TYR A 92 -21.81 -8.82 -10.17
C TYR A 92 -21.07 -7.50 -9.94
N VAL A 93 -20.38 -7.42 -8.81
CA VAL A 93 -19.49 -6.31 -8.49
C VAL A 93 -18.30 -6.34 -9.44
N ILE A 94 -17.99 -5.18 -10.01
CA ILE A 94 -16.81 -4.98 -10.84
C ILE A 94 -15.79 -4.21 -10.00
N PHE A 95 -14.58 -4.74 -9.91
CA PHE A 95 -13.47 -4.04 -9.28
C PHE A 95 -12.95 -2.96 -10.24
N ILE A 96 -13.06 -1.71 -9.81
CA ILE A 96 -12.54 -0.54 -10.54
C ILE A 96 -11.09 -0.30 -10.08
N SER A 97 -10.25 0.27 -10.93
CA SER A 97 -8.85 0.62 -10.60
C SER A 97 -7.93 -0.56 -10.25
N LEU A 98 -8.11 -1.72 -10.91
CA LEU A 98 -7.21 -2.86 -10.72
C LEU A 98 -5.74 -2.54 -11.05
N GLU A 99 -5.50 -1.63 -12.00
CA GLU A 99 -4.16 -1.16 -12.36
C GLU A 99 -3.48 -0.34 -11.26
N GLU A 100 -4.24 0.17 -10.29
CA GLU A 100 -3.73 0.94 -9.15
C GLU A 100 -3.36 0.03 -7.96
N LEU A 101 -3.67 -1.27 -8.03
CA LEU A 101 -3.35 -2.28 -7.02
C LEU A 101 -1.94 -2.85 -7.23
N ASP A 102 -0.93 -2.10 -6.80
CA ASP A 102 0.49 -2.51 -6.87
C ASP A 102 1.16 -2.52 -5.48
N VAL A 103 0.46 -3.03 -4.46
CA VAL A 103 1.01 -3.16 -3.10
C VAL A 103 2.06 -4.26 -3.05
N PHE A 104 1.75 -5.42 -3.64
CA PHE A 104 2.67 -6.54 -3.78
C PHE A 104 3.03 -6.78 -5.26
N PRO A 105 4.31 -7.10 -5.56
CA PRO A 105 4.76 -7.45 -6.90
C PRO A 105 4.00 -8.66 -7.45
N VAL A 106 4.03 -8.80 -8.77
CA VAL A 106 3.48 -9.96 -9.45
C VAL A 106 4.20 -11.23 -8.99
N LEU A 107 3.44 -12.19 -8.46
CA LEU A 107 3.96 -13.45 -7.98
C LEU A 107 4.37 -14.36 -9.16
N ASN A 108 5.60 -14.86 -9.10
CA ASN A 108 6.13 -15.84 -10.04
C ASN A 108 6.17 -17.25 -9.41
N ASN A 109 6.48 -18.27 -10.22
CA ASN A 109 6.50 -19.66 -9.76
C ASN A 109 7.57 -19.95 -8.71
N GLU A 110 8.69 -19.23 -8.73
CA GLU A 110 9.76 -19.38 -7.73
C GLU A 110 9.27 -18.89 -6.37
N THR A 111 8.67 -17.71 -6.30
CA THR A 111 8.07 -17.15 -5.09
C THR A 111 6.99 -18.05 -4.51
N LEU A 112 6.13 -18.62 -5.35
CA LEU A 112 5.09 -19.55 -4.91
C LEU A 112 5.68 -20.88 -4.39
N SER A 113 6.78 -21.36 -4.98
CA SER A 113 7.45 -22.57 -4.50
C SER A 113 8.19 -22.34 -3.18
N MET A 114 8.77 -21.15 -2.98
CA MET A 114 9.31 -20.74 -1.69
C MET A 114 8.20 -20.63 -0.64
N ALA A 115 7.03 -20.09 -1.00
CA ALA A 115 5.88 -19.99 -0.12
C ALA A 115 5.40 -21.37 0.35
N GLU A 116 5.39 -22.39 -0.51
CA GLU A 116 5.03 -23.76 -0.15
C GLU A 116 5.96 -24.36 0.90
N GLU A 117 7.26 -24.04 0.87
CA GLU A 117 8.20 -24.46 1.91
C GLU A 117 8.02 -23.65 3.20
N LEU A 118 7.80 -22.34 3.11
CA LEU A 118 7.53 -21.48 4.26
C LEU A 118 6.27 -21.90 5.01
N VAL A 119 5.21 -22.29 4.29
CA VAL A 119 3.95 -22.77 4.88
C VAL A 119 4.16 -23.98 5.80
N LYS A 120 5.13 -24.86 5.49
CA LYS A 120 5.42 -26.06 6.30
C LYS A 120 6.19 -25.74 7.58
N LEU A 121 6.92 -24.63 7.59
CA LEU A 121 7.90 -24.28 8.62
C LEU A 121 7.43 -23.13 9.52
N SER A 122 6.56 -22.26 9.03
CA SER A 122 6.15 -21.04 9.72
C SER A 122 5.31 -21.32 10.96
N SER A 123 5.64 -20.63 12.06
CA SER A 123 4.85 -20.63 13.30
C SER A 123 3.46 -20.01 13.14
N PHE A 124 3.24 -19.25 12.06
CA PHE A 124 1.95 -18.67 11.70
C PHE A 124 0.93 -19.70 11.22
N VAL A 125 1.41 -20.86 10.75
CA VAL A 125 0.56 -21.91 10.16
C VAL A 125 0.25 -22.98 11.21
N LEU A 126 -1.03 -23.17 11.51
CA LEU A 126 -1.47 -24.31 12.30
C LEU A 126 -1.26 -25.59 11.49
N LYS A 127 -0.52 -26.57 12.03
CA LYS A 127 -0.15 -27.81 11.33
C LYS A 127 -1.37 -28.58 10.77
N THR A 128 -2.50 -28.57 11.48
CA THR A 128 -3.74 -29.20 11.03
C THR A 128 -4.33 -28.53 9.79
N MET A 129 -4.04 -27.24 9.57
CA MET A 129 -4.56 -26.46 8.44
C MET A 129 -3.65 -26.46 7.21
N LEU A 130 -2.48 -27.11 7.30
CA LEU A 130 -1.50 -27.20 6.21
C LEU A 130 -2.12 -27.61 4.85
N PRO A 131 -3.06 -28.57 4.77
CA PRO A 131 -3.66 -28.95 3.49
C PRO A 131 -4.40 -27.80 2.79
N PHE A 132 -5.06 -26.92 3.53
CA PHE A 132 -5.77 -25.78 2.94
C PHE A 132 -4.82 -24.71 2.41
N TRP A 133 -3.72 -24.44 3.11
CA TRP A 133 -2.67 -23.55 2.61
C TRP A 133 -2.06 -24.05 1.29
N MET A 134 -1.70 -25.33 1.24
CA MET A 134 -1.14 -25.94 0.02
C MET A 134 -2.14 -25.94 -1.14
N ALA A 135 -3.40 -26.22 -0.85
CA ALA A 135 -4.47 -26.17 -1.85
C ALA A 135 -4.69 -24.74 -2.38
N ALA A 136 -4.60 -23.71 -1.53
CA ALA A 136 -4.70 -22.32 -1.94
C ALA A 136 -3.57 -21.92 -2.91
N LEU A 137 -2.31 -22.20 -2.56
CA LEU A 137 -1.16 -21.92 -3.41
C LEU A 137 -1.22 -22.69 -4.75
N THR A 138 -1.65 -23.95 -4.70
CA THR A 138 -1.86 -24.78 -5.90
C THR A 138 -2.96 -24.20 -6.80
N ALA A 139 -4.08 -23.76 -6.21
CA ALA A 139 -5.15 -23.11 -6.96
C ALA A 139 -4.66 -21.84 -7.67
N TYR A 140 -3.85 -21.02 -6.99
CA TYR A 140 -3.23 -19.84 -7.61
C TYR A 140 -2.35 -20.21 -8.82
N LYS A 141 -1.46 -21.21 -8.67
CA LYS A 141 -0.61 -21.72 -9.77
C LYS A 141 -1.43 -22.21 -10.97
N GLN A 142 -2.63 -22.73 -10.73
CA GLN A 142 -3.55 -23.23 -11.74
C GLN A 142 -4.48 -22.15 -12.33
N SER A 143 -4.24 -20.86 -12.04
CA SER A 143 -5.12 -19.74 -12.40
C SER A 143 -6.54 -19.82 -11.83
N ARG A 144 -6.77 -20.65 -10.81
CA ARG A 144 -8.03 -20.71 -10.06
C ARG A 144 -7.99 -19.70 -8.92
N TYR A 145 -8.03 -18.42 -9.29
CA TYR A 145 -7.80 -17.30 -8.37
C TYR A 145 -8.86 -17.19 -7.27
N ALA A 146 -10.14 -17.39 -7.61
CA ALA A 146 -11.22 -17.39 -6.62
C ALA A 146 -11.02 -18.49 -5.57
N ASP A 147 -10.74 -19.71 -6.00
CA ASP A 147 -10.51 -20.87 -5.12
C ASP A 147 -9.32 -20.62 -4.19
N SER A 148 -8.24 -20.03 -4.73
CA SER A 148 -7.07 -19.63 -3.93
C SER A 148 -7.47 -18.68 -2.80
N VAL A 149 -8.21 -17.62 -3.11
CA VAL A 149 -8.59 -16.60 -2.11
C VAL A 149 -9.60 -17.16 -1.11
N ILE A 150 -10.58 -17.94 -1.56
CA ILE A 150 -11.59 -18.61 -0.72
C ILE A 150 -10.93 -19.53 0.30
N LEU A 151 -9.93 -20.31 -0.13
CA LEU A 151 -9.21 -21.21 0.77
C LEU A 151 -8.29 -20.44 1.73
N LEU A 152 -7.68 -19.35 1.27
CA LEU A 152 -6.64 -18.61 2.01
C LEU A 152 -7.20 -17.64 3.06
N LEU A 153 -8.33 -16.98 2.81
CA LEU A 153 -8.91 -16.00 3.75
C LEU A 153 -9.18 -16.59 5.15
N PRO A 154 -9.80 -17.77 5.30
CA PRO A 154 -9.95 -18.40 6.61
C PRO A 154 -8.61 -18.73 7.26
N GLN A 155 -7.59 -19.09 6.48
CA GLN A 155 -6.28 -19.43 7.02
C GLN A 155 -5.53 -18.22 7.55
N LEU A 156 -5.63 -17.08 6.86
CA LEU A 156 -5.12 -15.81 7.36
C LEU A 156 -5.76 -15.46 8.71
N GLU A 157 -7.07 -15.65 8.83
CA GLU A 157 -7.77 -15.42 10.10
C GLU A 157 -7.28 -16.36 11.20
N VAL A 158 -7.15 -17.65 10.93
CA VAL A 158 -6.61 -18.63 11.90
C VAL A 158 -5.20 -18.26 12.34
N GLY A 159 -4.32 -17.91 11.41
CA GLY A 159 -2.94 -17.48 11.72
C GLY A 159 -2.91 -16.21 12.56
N LEU A 160 -3.75 -15.22 12.25
CA LEU A 160 -3.88 -14.01 13.04
C LEU A 160 -4.42 -14.28 14.46
N ARG A 161 -5.36 -15.24 14.63
CA ARG A 161 -5.81 -15.67 15.97
C ARG A 161 -4.71 -16.40 16.73
N LEU A 162 -3.88 -17.17 16.04
CA LEU A 162 -2.74 -17.84 16.65
C LEU A 162 -1.75 -16.80 17.20
N LEU A 163 -1.38 -15.80 16.39
CA LEU A 163 -0.58 -14.68 16.86
C LEU A 163 -1.25 -13.93 18.02
N PHE A 164 -2.55 -13.66 17.92
CA PHE A 164 -3.30 -13.01 19.00
C PHE A 164 -3.14 -13.76 20.33
N THR A 165 -3.31 -15.09 20.32
CA THR A 165 -3.24 -15.88 21.55
C THR A 165 -1.83 -15.99 22.10
N ILE A 166 -0.81 -16.07 21.24
CA ILE A 166 0.60 -16.09 21.64
C ILE A 166 1.00 -14.74 22.25
N ASN A 167 0.75 -13.64 21.55
CA ASN A 167 1.22 -12.31 21.95
C ASN A 167 0.44 -11.74 23.14
N ASN A 168 -0.85 -12.06 23.28
CA ASN A 168 -1.66 -11.69 24.45
C ASN A 168 -1.64 -12.77 25.56
N LYS A 169 -0.80 -13.81 25.44
CA LYS A 169 -0.65 -14.91 26.43
C LYS A 169 -1.98 -15.57 26.84
N CYS A 170 -2.89 -15.76 25.89
CA CYS A 170 -4.23 -16.30 26.11
C CYS A 170 -4.56 -17.49 25.18
N PRO A 171 -3.89 -18.64 25.32
CA PRO A 171 -4.05 -19.80 24.43
C PRO A 171 -5.49 -20.32 24.33
N ASN A 172 -6.26 -20.20 25.42
CA ASN A 172 -7.65 -20.65 25.49
C ASN A 172 -8.63 -19.83 24.62
N ARG A 173 -8.19 -18.68 24.10
CA ARG A 173 -9.03 -17.75 23.32
C ARG A 173 -8.94 -17.96 21.81
N LEU A 174 -8.32 -19.03 21.33
CA LEU A 174 -8.14 -19.23 19.88
C LEU A 174 -9.45 -19.17 19.10
N LEU A 175 -10.55 -19.66 19.67
CA LEU A 175 -11.88 -19.66 19.05
C LEU A 175 -12.68 -18.37 19.29
N THR A 176 -12.29 -17.54 20.26
CA THR A 176 -13.03 -16.36 20.72
C THR A 176 -12.23 -15.06 20.58
N ALA A 177 -11.10 -15.10 19.86
CA ALA A 177 -10.19 -13.98 19.70
C ALA A 177 -10.82 -12.85 18.86
N GLU A 178 -10.95 -11.66 19.46
CA GLU A 178 -11.34 -10.44 18.76
C GLU A 178 -10.08 -9.72 18.24
N MET A 179 -9.52 -10.23 17.14
CA MET A 179 -8.19 -9.85 16.64
C MET A 179 -7.98 -8.35 16.40
N LEU A 180 -9.04 -7.63 15.99
CA LEU A 180 -8.99 -6.22 15.61
C LEU A 180 -9.50 -5.26 16.71
N ALA A 181 -9.81 -5.78 17.91
CA ALA A 181 -10.19 -4.94 19.04
C ALA A 181 -8.96 -4.18 19.58
N LYS A 182 -9.12 -2.90 19.92
CA LYS A 182 -8.02 -2.07 20.46
C LYS A 182 -7.59 -2.53 21.86
N HIS A 183 -8.56 -2.92 22.67
CA HIS A 183 -8.36 -3.39 24.03
C HIS A 183 -8.99 -4.76 24.20
N LEU A 184 -8.40 -5.55 25.08
CA LEU A 184 -8.93 -6.80 25.58
C LEU A 184 -10.06 -6.53 26.60
N ASP A 185 -10.79 -7.59 27.00
CA ASP A 185 -11.88 -7.49 27.98
C ASP A 185 -11.43 -6.98 29.36
N ASN A 186 -10.13 -7.10 29.66
CA ASN A 186 -9.48 -6.60 30.87
C ASN A 186 -8.88 -5.19 30.70
N GLU A 187 -9.27 -4.47 29.64
CA GLU A 187 -8.77 -3.13 29.25
C GLU A 187 -7.30 -3.07 28.83
N GLU A 188 -6.58 -4.20 28.81
CA GLU A 188 -5.20 -4.23 28.33
C GLU A 188 -5.13 -4.00 26.81
N VAL A 189 -4.04 -3.37 26.37
CA VAL A 189 -3.80 -3.11 24.94
C VAL A 189 -3.56 -4.43 24.21
N ASN A 190 -4.28 -4.65 23.11
CA ASN A 190 -4.11 -5.83 22.27
C ASN A 190 -2.73 -5.84 21.59
N GLN A 191 -1.86 -6.76 22.03
CA GLN A 191 -0.48 -6.88 21.58
C GLN A 191 -0.36 -7.36 20.13
N LEU A 192 -1.40 -7.99 19.57
CA LEU A 192 -1.42 -8.36 18.16
C LEU A 192 -1.26 -7.12 17.26
N LEU A 193 -1.93 -6.02 17.62
CA LEU A 193 -1.89 -4.79 16.83
C LEU A 193 -0.49 -4.16 16.82
N VAL A 194 0.24 -4.32 17.94
CA VAL A 194 1.63 -3.85 18.06
C VAL A 194 2.56 -4.70 17.19
N VAL A 195 2.34 -6.02 17.18
CA VAL A 195 3.22 -7.01 16.53
C VAL A 195 3.04 -7.08 15.01
N LEU A 196 1.82 -6.87 14.51
CA LEU A 196 1.54 -6.79 13.08
C LEU A 196 2.08 -5.50 12.45
N GLU A 197 2.30 -4.47 13.27
CA GLU A 197 2.56 -3.08 12.86
C GLU A 197 1.44 -2.49 11.98
N GLU A 198 1.42 -1.16 11.82
CA GLU A 198 0.37 -0.48 11.07
C GLU A 198 0.18 -0.92 9.59
N PRO A 199 1.17 -1.35 8.76
CA PRO A 199 0.92 -1.59 7.34
C PRO A 199 0.10 -2.86 7.11
N ALA A 200 0.38 -3.90 7.92
CA ALA A 200 -0.37 -5.14 7.85
C ALA A 200 -1.80 -4.93 8.36
N LEU A 201 -1.98 -4.08 9.37
CA LEU A 201 -3.30 -3.68 9.84
C LEU A 201 -4.05 -2.88 8.78
N ASP A 202 -3.43 -1.87 8.19
CA ASP A 202 -4.03 -1.04 7.15
C ASP A 202 -4.46 -1.89 5.95
N PHE A 203 -3.62 -2.81 5.48
CA PHE A 203 -4.01 -3.76 4.44
C PHE A 203 -5.23 -4.59 4.83
N LEU A 204 -5.27 -5.14 6.05
CA LEU A 204 -6.42 -5.91 6.53
C LEU A 204 -7.69 -5.06 6.60
N TRP A 205 -7.61 -3.82 7.09
CA TRP A 205 -8.73 -2.90 7.16
C TRP A 205 -9.22 -2.49 5.76
N ASP A 206 -8.30 -2.15 4.87
CA ASP A 206 -8.60 -1.65 3.52
C ASP A 206 -9.19 -2.74 2.63
N PHE A 207 -8.56 -3.92 2.61
CA PHE A 207 -8.92 -4.98 1.68
C PHE A 207 -10.14 -5.80 2.14
N LEU A 208 -10.34 -5.91 3.45
CA LEU A 208 -11.39 -6.75 4.02
C LEU A 208 -12.57 -5.97 4.62
N ASN A 209 -12.36 -4.75 5.15
CA ASN A 209 -13.34 -4.09 6.02
C ASN A 209 -13.88 -2.74 5.49
N HIS A 210 -13.06 -1.93 4.81
CA HIS A 210 -13.40 -0.57 4.45
C HIS A 210 -14.65 -0.52 3.54
N GLN A 211 -15.60 0.38 3.80
CA GLN A 211 -16.89 0.39 3.08
C GLN A 211 -16.74 0.67 1.57
N GLU A 212 -15.85 1.58 1.21
CA GLU A 212 -15.48 1.86 -0.19
C GLU A 212 -14.36 0.93 -0.68
N GLY A 213 -13.89 0.02 0.18
CA GLY A 213 -12.87 -0.97 -0.13
C GLY A 213 -13.40 -2.17 -0.91
N PRO A 214 -12.51 -3.08 -1.34
CA PRO A 214 -12.89 -4.23 -2.14
C PRO A 214 -13.80 -5.18 -1.35
N ARG A 215 -13.64 -5.20 -0.01
CA ARG A 215 -14.38 -6.06 0.93
C ARG A 215 -14.48 -7.49 0.43
N ILE A 216 -13.35 -8.02 -0.08
CA ILE A 216 -13.31 -9.27 -0.85
C ILE A 216 -14.02 -10.39 -0.11
N ARG A 217 -13.79 -10.46 1.21
CA ARG A 217 -14.42 -11.45 2.07
C ARG A 217 -15.95 -11.34 2.05
N ASP A 218 -16.49 -10.15 2.31
CA ASP A 218 -17.95 -9.94 2.36
C ASP A 218 -18.56 -10.25 1.00
N ARG A 219 -17.98 -9.69 -0.07
CA ARG A 219 -18.46 -9.84 -1.45
C ARG A 219 -18.45 -11.31 -1.91
N LEU A 220 -17.40 -12.07 -1.58
CA LEU A 220 -17.34 -13.52 -1.82
C LEU A 220 -18.42 -14.24 -1.00
N SER A 221 -18.56 -13.91 0.28
CA SER A 221 -19.51 -14.57 1.18
C SER A 221 -20.98 -14.32 0.84
N HIS A 222 -21.26 -13.26 0.08
CA HIS A 222 -22.57 -12.88 -0.43
C HIS A 222 -22.81 -13.32 -1.87
N GLY A 223 -21.82 -13.93 -2.54
CA GLY A 223 -21.95 -14.35 -3.94
C GLY A 223 -22.05 -13.17 -4.92
N GLU A 224 -21.52 -12.00 -4.55
CA GLU A 224 -21.59 -10.78 -5.37
C GLU A 224 -20.47 -10.71 -6.43
N ILE A 225 -19.59 -11.72 -6.48
CA ILE A 225 -18.46 -11.80 -7.42
C ILE A 225 -18.62 -13.05 -8.28
N ASN A 226 -18.34 -12.92 -9.58
CA ASN A 226 -18.21 -14.06 -10.47
C ASN A 226 -16.88 -14.78 -10.20
N LEU A 227 -16.96 -16.05 -9.78
CA LEU A 227 -15.80 -16.87 -9.45
C LEU A 227 -14.97 -17.24 -10.69
N GLU A 228 -15.60 -17.38 -11.86
CA GLU A 228 -14.93 -17.75 -13.11
C GLU A 228 -14.05 -16.61 -13.66
N THR A 229 -14.48 -15.37 -13.43
CA THR A 229 -13.80 -14.15 -13.90
C THR A 229 -13.15 -13.38 -12.76
N PHE A 230 -12.77 -14.08 -11.67
CA PHE A 230 -12.17 -13.43 -10.51
C PHE A 230 -10.81 -12.81 -10.86
N PRO A 231 -10.55 -11.52 -10.55
CA PRO A 231 -9.33 -10.85 -10.98
C PRO A 231 -8.06 -11.45 -10.38
N ARG A 232 -7.04 -11.65 -11.22
CA ARG A 232 -5.71 -12.11 -10.79
C ARG A 232 -5.07 -11.12 -9.81
N GLU A 233 -5.26 -9.83 -10.05
CA GLU A 233 -4.67 -8.72 -9.31
C GLU A 233 -5.10 -8.79 -7.84
N ILE A 234 -6.39 -9.01 -7.58
CA ILE A 234 -6.94 -9.17 -6.24
C ILE A 234 -6.34 -10.40 -5.54
N ALA A 235 -6.28 -11.54 -6.24
CA ALA A 235 -5.67 -12.74 -5.68
C ALA A 235 -4.16 -12.56 -5.42
N ASN A 236 -3.45 -11.84 -6.30
CA ASN A 236 -2.04 -11.52 -6.13
C ASN A 236 -1.80 -10.74 -4.85
N GLN A 237 -2.64 -9.73 -4.56
CA GLN A 237 -2.51 -8.95 -3.33
C GLN A 237 -2.74 -9.79 -2.06
N ILE A 238 -3.78 -10.63 -2.04
CA ILE A 238 -4.06 -11.51 -0.88
C ILE A 238 -2.95 -12.55 -0.67
N VAL A 239 -2.47 -13.19 -1.74
CA VAL A 239 -1.40 -14.19 -1.64
C VAL A 239 -0.08 -13.53 -1.28
N GLY A 240 0.24 -12.35 -1.85
CA GLY A 240 1.43 -11.57 -1.49
C GLY A 240 1.44 -11.16 -0.03
N PHE A 241 0.29 -10.71 0.49
CA PHE A 241 0.12 -10.43 1.91
C PHE A 241 0.34 -11.67 2.78
N ALA A 242 -0.22 -12.81 2.39
CA ALA A 242 -0.04 -14.07 3.13
C ALA A 242 1.43 -14.51 3.17
N ILE A 243 2.14 -14.43 2.04
CA ILE A 243 3.57 -14.74 1.95
C ILE A 243 4.38 -13.79 2.85
N THR A 244 4.01 -12.50 2.88
CA THR A 244 4.66 -11.50 3.74
C THR A 244 4.52 -11.87 5.22
N LEU A 245 3.33 -12.26 5.67
CA LEU A 245 3.13 -12.73 7.05
C LEU A 245 3.91 -14.01 7.35
N LEU A 246 3.92 -14.97 6.42
CA LEU A 246 4.71 -16.20 6.56
C LEU A 246 6.19 -15.88 6.73
N CYS A 247 6.75 -14.99 5.91
CA CYS A 247 8.15 -14.57 6.00
C CYS A 247 8.45 -13.90 7.34
N ARG A 248 7.57 -12.98 7.77
CA ARG A 248 7.72 -12.23 9.02
C ARG A 248 7.71 -13.12 10.26
N PHE A 249 6.82 -14.11 10.29
CA PHE A 249 6.59 -14.98 11.45
C PHE A 249 7.19 -16.40 11.28
N SER A 250 8.25 -16.53 10.49
CA SER A 250 9.10 -17.73 10.42
C SER A 250 10.36 -17.57 11.29
N ASP A 251 10.97 -18.68 11.72
CA ASP A 251 12.15 -18.70 12.59
C ASP A 251 13.39 -18.03 11.94
N GLU A 252 14.33 -17.55 12.76
CA GLU A 252 15.51 -16.77 12.32
C GLU A 252 16.47 -17.56 11.40
N ASP A 253 16.52 -18.89 11.54
CA ASP A 253 17.38 -19.78 10.73
C ASP A 253 17.00 -19.82 9.23
N MET A 254 15.87 -19.21 8.83
CA MET A 254 15.39 -19.14 7.44
C MET A 254 15.84 -17.88 6.68
N PHE A 255 16.96 -17.28 7.09
CA PHE A 255 17.46 -15.99 6.59
C PHE A 255 17.57 -15.92 5.05
N SER A 256 17.99 -17.00 4.38
CA SER A 256 18.13 -17.06 2.92
C SER A 256 16.79 -16.94 2.17
N LEU A 257 15.74 -17.58 2.68
CA LEU A 257 14.39 -17.53 2.12
C LEU A 257 13.71 -16.18 2.41
N LYS A 258 13.94 -15.60 3.60
CA LYS A 258 13.49 -14.25 3.97
C LYS A 258 14.13 -13.16 3.11
N VAL A 259 15.42 -13.28 2.80
CA VAL A 259 16.12 -12.29 1.96
C VAL A 259 15.60 -12.33 0.53
N GLY A 260 15.41 -13.52 -0.06
CA GLY A 260 14.87 -13.65 -1.43
C GLY A 260 13.47 -13.07 -1.61
N THR A 261 12.60 -13.21 -0.60
CA THR A 261 11.23 -12.67 -0.63
C THR A 261 11.17 -11.20 -0.18
N ASN A 262 11.85 -10.79 0.89
CA ASN A 262 11.88 -9.38 1.33
C ASN A 262 12.47 -8.44 0.26
N ILE A 263 13.43 -8.91 -0.55
CA ILE A 263 13.95 -8.15 -1.70
C ILE A 263 12.86 -7.92 -2.77
N LEU A 264 11.91 -8.85 -2.93
CA LEU A 264 10.81 -8.75 -3.89
C LEU A 264 9.63 -7.91 -3.34
N PHE A 265 9.31 -8.04 -2.06
CA PHE A 265 8.12 -7.44 -1.41
C PHE A 265 8.37 -6.09 -0.74
N SER A 266 9.57 -5.54 -0.88
CA SER A 266 9.92 -4.24 -0.33
C SER A 266 9.22 -3.11 -1.10
N GLU A 267 8.27 -2.45 -0.44
CA GLU A 267 7.73 -1.12 -0.81
C GLU A 267 8.85 -0.06 -0.99
N TYR A 268 10.09 -0.38 -0.60
CA TYR A 268 11.26 0.47 -0.82
C TYR A 268 11.94 0.28 -2.17
N PHE A 269 11.58 -0.70 -3.01
CA PHE A 269 12.27 -0.84 -4.31
C PHE A 269 12.15 0.43 -5.18
N PHE A 270 11.07 1.20 -5.00
CA PHE A 270 10.86 2.48 -5.69
C PHE A 270 11.67 3.65 -5.08
N LEU A 271 11.87 3.67 -3.75
CA LEU A 271 12.68 4.68 -3.04
C LEU A 271 14.19 4.39 -3.14
N LEU A 272 14.59 3.11 -3.15
CA LEU A 272 15.99 2.68 -3.23
C LEU A 272 16.58 2.82 -4.65
N PHE A 273 15.77 2.86 -5.72
CA PHE A 273 16.29 3.06 -7.07
C PHE A 273 16.40 4.54 -7.48
N CYS A 274 15.54 5.40 -6.92
CA CYS A 274 15.50 6.81 -7.29
C CYS A 274 16.60 7.64 -6.63
N ILE A 275 17.09 7.22 -5.46
CA ILE A 275 17.80 8.12 -4.54
C ILE A 275 19.33 7.91 -4.47
N PRO A 276 19.89 6.68 -4.54
CA PRO A 276 21.34 6.51 -4.59
C PRO A 276 21.98 7.14 -5.84
N ASN A 277 21.23 7.19 -6.95
CA ASN A 277 21.71 7.77 -8.21
C ASN A 277 21.76 9.31 -8.22
N ILE A 278 21.12 10.00 -7.27
CA ILE A 278 21.20 11.46 -7.12
C ILE A 278 22.35 11.86 -6.19
N ILE A 279 22.71 11.00 -5.24
CA ILE A 279 23.78 11.28 -4.25
C ILE A 279 25.17 11.22 -4.88
N LEU A 280 25.36 10.46 -5.97
CA LEU A 280 26.69 10.22 -6.54
C LEU A 280 27.23 11.28 -7.52
N VAL A 281 26.59 12.46 -7.62
CA VAL A 281 27.09 13.50 -8.54
C VAL A 281 27.24 14.84 -7.81
N LEU A 282 28.52 15.10 -7.46
CA LEU A 282 29.19 16.38 -7.19
C LEU A 282 29.31 16.79 -5.70
N GLU A 283 30.37 16.30 -5.07
CA GLU A 283 31.21 17.18 -4.25
C GLU A 283 31.94 18.15 -5.20
N VAL A 284 31.58 19.42 -5.19
CA VAL A 284 32.39 20.47 -5.82
C VAL A 284 32.45 21.67 -4.88
N ASN A 285 33.68 22.04 -4.54
CA ASN A 285 34.02 23.17 -3.71
C ASN A 285 33.53 24.52 -4.26
N ASP A 286 33.37 25.38 -3.27
CA ASP A 286 32.75 26.70 -3.15
C ASP A 286 33.02 27.74 -4.25
N GLU A 287 31.96 28.46 -4.61
CA GLU A 287 31.96 29.90 -4.85
C GLU A 287 30.55 30.41 -4.45
N ALA A 288 30.49 31.17 -3.36
CA ALA A 288 29.26 31.70 -2.76
C ALA A 288 28.53 32.67 -3.70
N ASN A 289 27.65 32.15 -4.54
CA ASN A 289 26.70 32.95 -5.32
C ASN A 289 25.43 33.25 -4.50
N THR A 290 24.72 34.33 -4.86
CA THR A 290 23.45 34.75 -4.23
C THR A 290 22.42 33.61 -4.12
N SER A 291 22.44 32.67 -5.07
CA SER A 291 21.56 31.50 -5.07
C SER A 291 21.98 30.42 -4.05
N THR A 292 23.27 30.28 -3.73
CA THR A 292 23.77 29.39 -2.68
C THR A 292 23.32 29.86 -1.30
N LEU A 293 23.41 31.18 -1.06
CA LEU A 293 22.87 31.81 0.16
C LEU A 293 21.34 31.61 0.27
N MET A 294 20.61 31.77 -0.84
CA MET A 294 19.17 31.54 -0.86
C MET A 294 18.81 30.08 -0.55
N ILE A 295 19.57 29.11 -1.04
CA ILE A 295 19.38 27.69 -0.71
C ILE A 295 19.66 27.45 0.77
N SER A 296 20.77 27.96 1.31
CA SER A 296 21.13 27.82 2.73
C SER A 296 20.06 28.43 3.65
N GLU A 297 19.49 29.58 3.28
CA GLU A 297 18.43 30.24 4.03
C GLU A 297 17.14 29.41 4.06
N ILE A 298 16.72 28.86 2.91
CA ILE A 298 15.54 27.96 2.83
C ILE A 298 15.78 26.70 3.66
N VAL A 299 16.95 26.08 3.54
CA VAL A 299 17.29 24.86 4.30
C VAL A 299 17.31 25.16 5.80
N SER A 300 17.88 26.28 6.24
CA SER A 300 17.87 26.71 7.65
C SER A 300 16.44 26.91 8.16
N GLN A 301 15.54 27.49 7.35
CA GLN A 301 14.13 27.61 7.69
C GLN A 301 13.43 26.25 7.81
N TRP A 302 13.91 25.21 7.12
CA TRP A 302 13.32 23.87 7.17
C TRP A 302 13.94 22.96 8.23
N LYS A 303 15.20 23.18 8.62
CA LYS A 303 15.90 22.44 9.69
C LYS A 303 15.10 22.42 11.00
N GLN A 304 14.47 23.54 11.36
CA GLN A 304 13.62 23.63 12.57
C GLN A 304 12.38 22.72 12.57
N TYR A 305 12.03 22.15 11.41
CA TYR A 305 10.89 21.26 11.24
C TYR A 305 11.28 19.79 11.01
N MET A 306 12.58 19.50 11.03
CA MET A 306 13.09 18.13 10.90
C MET A 306 13.01 17.38 12.25
N PRO A 307 12.93 16.04 12.24
CA PRO A 307 13.05 15.24 13.46
C PRO A 307 14.36 15.54 14.21
N GLN A 308 14.31 15.57 15.55
CA GLN A 308 15.42 16.03 16.40
C GLN A 308 16.72 15.24 16.21
N ASN A 309 16.65 14.00 15.73
CA ASN A 309 17.80 13.13 15.45
C ASN A 309 18.64 13.58 14.23
N CYS A 310 18.08 14.45 13.37
CA CYS A 310 18.71 14.91 12.13
C CYS A 310 19.49 16.24 12.28
N CYS A 311 19.51 16.87 13.46
CA CYS A 311 19.95 18.26 13.63
C CYS A 311 21.44 18.47 14.00
N SER A 312 22.30 17.45 13.93
CA SER A 312 23.67 17.51 14.49
C SER A 312 24.80 17.91 13.52
N SER A 313 24.51 18.46 12.33
CA SER A 313 25.55 18.87 11.37
C SER A 313 25.43 20.35 10.97
N ASP A 314 26.52 21.10 11.20
CA ASP A 314 26.70 22.51 10.83
C ASP A 314 26.78 22.76 9.32
N ASP A 315 26.85 21.70 8.51
CA ASP A 315 27.02 21.82 7.06
C ASP A 315 25.66 21.69 6.31
N PRO A 316 25.27 22.62 5.41
CA PRO A 316 23.87 22.75 5.00
C PRO A 316 23.32 21.62 4.11
N ILE A 317 24.11 20.86 3.36
CA ILE A 317 23.59 19.81 2.44
C ILE A 317 24.65 18.70 2.23
N HIS A 318 25.04 17.99 3.28
CA HIS A 318 25.87 16.77 3.14
C HIS A 318 25.02 15.54 2.77
N SER A 319 25.61 14.62 2.00
CA SER A 319 25.03 13.30 1.66
C SER A 319 24.48 12.57 2.88
N VAL A 320 25.15 12.70 4.04
CA VAL A 320 24.81 12.05 5.30
C VAL A 320 23.47 12.53 5.89
N LEU A 321 23.16 13.83 5.77
CA LEU A 321 21.91 14.38 6.30
C LEU A 321 20.73 13.99 5.40
N ALA A 322 20.95 13.93 4.09
CA ALA A 322 20.00 13.37 3.14
C ALA A 322 19.78 11.86 3.41
N GLU A 323 20.85 11.07 3.57
CA GLU A 323 20.76 9.63 3.87
C GLU A 323 20.01 9.35 5.17
N ARG A 324 20.26 10.09 6.25
CA ARG A 324 19.55 9.92 7.53
C ARG A 324 18.08 10.31 7.44
N LEU A 325 17.78 11.44 6.80
CA LEU A 325 16.41 11.84 6.50
C LEU A 325 15.72 10.77 5.66
N LEU A 326 16.36 10.24 4.63
CA LEU A 326 15.78 9.20 3.78
C LEU A 326 15.49 7.92 4.54
N VAL A 327 16.34 7.51 5.48
CA VAL A 327 16.07 6.37 6.36
C VAL A 327 14.86 6.64 7.26
N GLU A 328 14.81 7.78 7.96
CA GLU A 328 13.64 8.14 8.79
C GLU A 328 12.35 8.39 7.98
N LEU A 329 12.46 8.81 6.72
CA LEU A 329 11.34 9.13 5.83
C LEU A 329 10.84 7.92 5.06
N CYS A 330 11.72 6.95 4.80
CA CYS A 330 11.35 5.59 4.43
C CYS A 330 10.48 4.97 5.53
N ASP A 331 10.80 5.22 6.79
CA ASP A 331 9.99 4.75 7.92
C ASP A 331 8.63 5.49 8.04
N ILE A 332 8.41 6.60 7.32
CA ILE A 332 7.17 7.39 7.35
C ILE A 332 6.21 6.94 6.25
N ARG A 333 5.09 6.37 6.69
CA ARG A 333 4.09 5.70 5.84
C ARG A 333 3.08 6.68 5.27
N ILE A 334 2.75 6.53 3.99
CA ILE A 334 1.70 7.30 3.30
C ILE A 334 0.71 6.31 2.73
N CYS A 335 -0.42 6.14 3.42
CA CYS A 335 -1.48 5.24 2.97
C CYS A 335 -2.14 5.79 1.70
N THR A 336 -1.98 5.11 0.56
CA THR A 336 -2.49 5.57 -0.75
C THR A 336 -3.81 4.92 -1.19
N LEU A 337 -4.26 3.82 -0.57
CA LEU A 337 -5.40 3.07 -1.10
C LEU A 337 -6.77 3.74 -0.83
N TYR A 338 -6.93 4.45 0.30
CA TYR A 338 -8.18 5.18 0.64
C TYR A 338 -7.94 6.59 1.20
N SER A 339 -6.85 7.23 0.78
CA SER A 339 -6.53 8.59 1.20
C SER A 339 -7.60 9.60 0.72
N PRO A 340 -7.97 10.62 1.53
CA PRO A 340 -8.87 11.68 1.09
C PRO A 340 -8.44 12.26 -0.26
N ARG A 341 -9.39 12.58 -1.15
CA ARG A 341 -9.10 13.13 -2.48
C ARG A 341 -8.03 14.25 -2.49
N PRO A 342 -7.99 15.17 -1.51
CA PRO A 342 -6.90 16.15 -1.40
C PRO A 342 -5.50 15.58 -1.18
N VAL A 343 -5.39 14.49 -0.41
CA VAL A 343 -4.13 13.76 -0.18
C VAL A 343 -3.69 13.10 -1.48
N LEU A 344 -4.59 12.39 -2.17
CA LEU A 344 -4.28 11.73 -3.45
C LEU A 344 -3.83 12.73 -4.51
N GLU A 345 -4.52 13.88 -4.65
CA GLU A 345 -4.13 14.91 -5.62
C GLU A 345 -2.72 15.45 -5.34
N VAL A 346 -2.36 15.65 -4.06
CA VAL A 346 -1.01 16.09 -3.66
C VAL A 346 0.03 15.01 -3.92
N VAL A 347 -0.21 13.75 -3.51
CA VAL A 347 0.71 12.63 -3.71
C VAL A 347 1.00 12.40 -5.19
N VAL A 348 -0.02 12.46 -6.06
CA VAL A 348 0.17 12.33 -7.51
C VAL A 348 1.09 13.40 -8.06
N VAL A 349 0.94 14.65 -7.62
CA VAL A 349 1.81 15.76 -8.05
C VAL A 349 3.24 15.56 -7.53
N LEU A 350 3.42 15.18 -6.27
CA LEU A 350 4.73 14.92 -5.66
C LEU A 350 5.45 13.73 -6.34
N ARG A 351 4.74 12.65 -6.65
CA ARG A 351 5.27 11.49 -7.39
C ARG A 351 5.75 11.91 -8.78
N LYS A 352 4.97 12.72 -9.50
CA LYS A 352 5.38 13.26 -10.80
C LYS A 352 6.64 14.13 -10.68
N ILE A 353 6.71 15.04 -9.69
CA ILE A 353 7.91 15.86 -9.45
C ILE A 353 9.15 14.97 -9.25
N SER A 354 9.05 13.95 -8.38
CA SER A 354 10.15 13.02 -8.11
C SER A 354 10.59 12.28 -9.37
N SER A 355 9.64 11.75 -10.14
CA SER A 355 9.92 11.06 -11.40
C SER A 355 10.64 11.95 -12.41
N GLN A 356 10.21 13.20 -12.57
CA GLN A 356 10.87 14.17 -13.45
C GLN A 356 12.29 14.50 -12.94
N CYS A 357 12.48 14.72 -11.63
CA CYS A 357 13.80 14.94 -11.04
C CYS A 357 14.76 13.77 -11.30
N HIS A 358 14.28 12.53 -11.17
CA HIS A 358 15.05 11.33 -11.48
C HIS A 358 15.46 11.29 -12.96
N GLN A 359 14.52 11.56 -13.87
CA GLN A 359 14.80 11.61 -15.30
C GLN A 359 15.84 12.68 -15.67
N VAL A 360 15.78 13.87 -15.06
CA VAL A 360 16.81 14.92 -15.22
C VAL A 360 18.17 14.39 -14.77
N SER A 361 18.24 13.76 -13.59
CA SER A 361 19.49 13.20 -13.07
C SER A 361 20.06 12.15 -14.03
N GLN A 362 19.25 11.22 -14.54
CA GLN A 362 19.68 10.23 -15.52
C GLN A 362 20.21 10.87 -16.80
N GLN A 363 19.48 11.84 -17.37
CA GLN A 363 19.89 12.56 -18.57
C GLN A 363 21.22 13.30 -18.39
N VAL A 364 21.37 13.99 -17.26
CA VAL A 364 22.57 14.77 -16.93
C VAL A 364 23.76 13.83 -16.73
N THR A 365 23.60 12.76 -15.95
CA THR A 365 24.67 11.78 -15.69
C THR A 365 25.11 11.08 -16.97
N ALA A 366 24.16 10.59 -17.78
CA ALA A 366 24.45 9.93 -19.04
C ALA A 366 25.14 10.90 -20.03
N SER A 367 24.65 12.14 -20.14
CA SER A 367 25.24 13.16 -21.01
C SER A 367 26.64 13.56 -20.53
N ALA A 368 26.84 13.72 -19.22
CA ALA A 368 28.13 14.03 -18.62
C ALA A 368 29.15 12.92 -18.85
N GLY A 369 28.77 11.67 -18.59
CA GLY A 369 29.61 10.50 -18.81
C GLY A 369 30.01 10.34 -20.28
N LEU A 370 29.05 10.42 -21.20
CA LEU A 370 29.31 10.32 -22.63
C LEU A 370 30.28 11.41 -23.12
N ARG A 371 30.07 12.66 -22.70
CA ARG A 371 30.91 13.80 -23.10
C ARG A 371 32.30 13.73 -22.48
N TYR A 372 32.41 13.24 -21.25
CA TYR A 372 33.69 12.97 -20.59
C TYR A 372 34.50 11.94 -21.37
N THR A 373 33.90 10.80 -21.73
CA THR A 373 34.56 9.76 -22.54
C THR A 373 35.02 10.31 -23.89
N GLN A 374 34.19 11.11 -24.57
CA GLN A 374 34.56 11.78 -25.83
C GLN A 374 35.69 12.80 -25.66
N TRP A 375 35.74 13.49 -24.51
CA TRP A 375 36.81 14.42 -24.18
C TRP A 375 38.15 13.70 -23.99
N VAL A 376 38.16 12.64 -23.17
CA VAL A 376 39.33 11.80 -22.90
C VAL A 376 39.87 11.18 -24.19
N ASN A 377 38.97 10.65 -25.03
CA ASN A 377 39.32 10.06 -26.33
C ASN A 377 39.66 11.10 -27.42
N LYS A 378 39.70 12.40 -27.08
CA LYS A 378 39.97 13.53 -28.00
C LYS A 378 39.03 13.61 -29.21
N THR A 379 37.85 12.99 -29.15
CA THR A 379 36.84 12.97 -30.23
C THR A 379 35.82 14.11 -30.11
N LEU A 380 35.83 14.86 -29.00
CA LEU A 380 34.90 15.97 -28.77
C LEU A 380 35.26 17.23 -29.58
N ARG A 381 34.35 17.70 -30.45
CA ARG A 381 34.55 18.90 -31.29
C ARG A 381 34.52 20.19 -30.46
N SER A 382 35.20 21.25 -30.93
CA SER A 382 35.31 22.53 -30.20
C SER A 382 33.97 23.13 -29.72
N ARG A 383 32.93 23.12 -30.57
CA ARG A 383 31.58 23.58 -30.19
C ARG A 383 30.94 22.71 -29.09
N GLN A 384 31.18 21.40 -29.13
CA GLN A 384 30.70 20.45 -28.13
C GLN A 384 31.46 20.60 -26.80
N ARG A 385 32.75 20.97 -26.84
CA ARG A 385 33.55 21.31 -25.65
C ARG A 385 32.97 22.51 -24.90
N HIS A 386 32.66 23.60 -25.62
CA HIS A 386 32.04 24.78 -25.02
C HIS A 386 30.69 24.47 -24.39
N ASN A 387 29.86 23.68 -25.06
CA ASN A 387 28.57 23.25 -24.52
C ASN A 387 28.73 22.32 -23.30
N TYR A 388 29.71 21.41 -23.32
CA TYR A 388 30.03 20.54 -22.20
C TYR A 388 30.49 21.33 -20.97
N LEU A 389 31.31 22.37 -21.14
CA LEU A 389 31.70 23.27 -20.04
C LEU A 389 30.50 24.04 -19.47
N ARG A 390 29.59 24.53 -20.31
CA ARG A 390 28.34 25.15 -19.84
C ARG A 390 27.50 24.17 -19.04
N MET A 391 27.36 22.94 -19.52
CA MET A 391 26.68 21.88 -18.78
C MET A 391 27.31 21.67 -17.41
N LEU A 392 28.62 21.43 -17.33
CA LEU A 392 29.32 21.23 -16.05
C LEU A 392 29.09 22.39 -15.07
N ASN A 393 29.17 23.64 -15.56
CA ASN A 393 28.87 24.81 -14.74
C ASN A 393 27.40 24.86 -14.29
N SER A 394 26.46 24.49 -15.15
CA SER A 394 25.05 24.42 -14.79
C SER A 394 24.74 23.33 -13.79
N ILE A 395 25.44 22.19 -13.83
CA ILE A 395 25.21 21.10 -12.87
C ILE A 395 25.60 21.53 -11.45
N LYS A 396 26.66 22.34 -11.28
CA LYS A 396 27.04 22.90 -9.96
C LYS A 396 25.90 23.65 -9.28
N PHE A 397 25.02 24.28 -10.06
CA PHE A 397 23.85 24.98 -9.54
C PHE A 397 22.59 24.11 -9.49
N LEU A 398 22.40 23.25 -10.50
CA LEU A 398 21.23 22.40 -10.61
C LEU A 398 21.19 21.32 -9.52
N SER A 399 22.34 20.74 -9.16
CA SER A 399 22.43 19.66 -8.16
C SER A 399 21.91 20.10 -6.78
N PRO A 400 22.36 21.24 -6.19
CA PRO A 400 21.79 21.75 -4.94
C PRO A 400 20.29 22.03 -4.99
N VAL A 401 19.76 22.52 -6.12
CA VAL A 401 18.33 22.82 -6.26
C VAL A 401 17.50 21.55 -6.39
N LEU A 402 17.98 20.52 -7.10
CA LEU A 402 17.33 19.22 -7.15
C LEU A 402 17.31 18.54 -5.77
N ARG A 403 18.40 18.67 -5.00
CA ARG A 403 18.44 18.21 -3.60
C ARG A 403 17.43 18.96 -2.73
N LEU A 404 17.30 20.27 -2.90
CA LEU A 404 16.30 21.08 -2.20
C LEU A 404 14.86 20.66 -2.55
N ILE A 405 14.58 20.36 -3.83
CA ILE A 405 13.26 19.87 -4.26
C ILE A 405 12.97 18.48 -3.71
N LEU A 406 13.98 17.59 -3.68
CA LEU A 406 13.82 16.30 -3.05
C LEU A 406 13.47 16.47 -1.57
N LEU A 407 14.21 17.31 -0.85
CA LEU A 407 13.92 17.63 0.55
C LEU A 407 12.49 18.17 0.72
N LEU A 408 12.06 19.10 -0.14
CA LEU A 408 10.69 19.61 -0.14
C LEU A 408 9.68 18.47 -0.32
N VAL A 409 9.86 17.63 -1.35
CA VAL A 409 8.97 16.50 -1.62
C VAL A 409 8.88 15.62 -0.39
N THR A 410 10.00 15.28 0.23
CA THR A 410 9.98 14.40 1.40
C THR A 410 9.30 15.04 2.60
N LEU A 411 9.60 16.30 2.92
CA LEU A 411 8.94 17.02 4.04
C LEU A 411 7.42 17.17 3.84
N GLU A 412 6.97 17.39 2.61
CA GLU A 412 5.54 17.48 2.27
C GLU A 412 4.86 16.11 2.32
N LEU A 413 5.57 15.05 1.93
CA LEU A 413 5.09 13.67 2.00
C LEU A 413 4.85 13.22 3.45
N VAL A 414 5.75 13.54 4.40
CA VAL A 414 5.53 13.27 5.84
C VAL A 414 4.24 13.89 6.35
N ASN A 415 3.97 15.11 5.90
CA ASN A 415 2.89 15.92 6.43
C ASN A 415 1.65 15.86 5.53
N VAL A 416 1.57 14.90 4.60
CA VAL A 416 0.60 14.93 3.52
C VAL A 416 -0.85 14.91 4.02
N HIS A 417 -1.13 14.17 5.11
CA HIS A 417 -2.46 14.12 5.73
C HIS A 417 -2.89 15.45 6.37
N SER A 418 -1.95 16.35 6.69
CA SER A 418 -2.28 17.70 7.16
C SER A 418 -2.96 18.55 6.09
N VAL A 419 -2.97 18.11 4.83
CA VAL A 419 -3.70 18.81 3.75
C VAL A 419 -5.19 18.87 4.03
N CYS A 420 -5.75 17.86 4.72
CA CYS A 420 -7.16 17.80 5.10
C CYS A 420 -7.55 18.92 6.09
N LYS A 421 -6.57 19.49 6.81
CA LYS A 421 -6.78 20.59 7.75
C LYS A 421 -6.79 21.97 7.06
N LYS A 422 -6.46 22.06 5.77
CA LYS A 422 -6.48 23.33 5.01
C LYS A 422 -7.91 23.70 4.62
N ASN A 423 -8.24 24.98 4.74
CA ASN A 423 -9.45 25.52 4.11
C ASN A 423 -9.34 25.46 2.56
N PRO A 424 -10.46 25.49 1.82
CA PRO A 424 -10.45 25.33 0.36
C PRO A 424 -9.55 26.33 -0.37
N PHE A 425 -9.48 27.58 0.09
CA PHE A 425 -8.64 28.61 -0.51
C PHE A 425 -7.14 28.33 -0.32
N ALA A 426 -6.72 27.97 0.90
CA ALA A 426 -5.34 27.62 1.22
C ALA A 426 -4.90 26.33 0.52
N TYR A 427 -5.81 25.36 0.36
CA TYR A 427 -5.58 24.15 -0.41
C TYR A 427 -5.29 24.47 -1.89
N GLN A 428 -6.10 25.31 -2.53
CA GLN A 428 -5.88 25.71 -3.92
C GLN A 428 -4.55 26.47 -4.12
N GLN A 429 -4.16 27.34 -3.19
CA GLN A 429 -2.87 28.03 -3.27
C GLN A 429 -1.69 27.05 -3.14
N TYR A 430 -1.80 26.08 -2.24
CA TYR A 430 -0.80 25.04 -2.05
C TYR A 430 -0.64 24.15 -3.29
N LEU A 431 -1.75 23.69 -3.90
CA LEU A 431 -1.70 22.95 -5.15
C LEU A 431 -1.10 23.75 -6.31
N LYS A 432 -1.44 25.04 -6.43
CA LYS A 432 -0.86 25.91 -7.46
C LYS A 432 0.66 26.00 -7.32
N PHE A 433 1.16 26.02 -6.08
CA PHE A 433 2.59 25.95 -5.81
C PHE A 433 3.20 24.63 -6.28
N LEU A 434 2.68 23.48 -5.84
CA LEU A 434 3.21 22.17 -6.24
C LEU A 434 3.18 21.99 -7.77
N LYS A 435 2.09 22.38 -8.43
CA LYS A 435 1.97 22.34 -9.89
C LYS A 435 3.00 23.25 -10.58
N SER A 436 3.42 24.34 -9.94
CA SER A 436 4.50 25.20 -10.45
C SER A 436 5.89 24.57 -10.32
N VAL A 437 6.13 23.76 -9.28
CA VAL A 437 7.36 22.96 -9.11
C VAL A 437 7.37 21.81 -10.13
N LEU A 438 6.23 21.13 -10.33
CA LEU A 438 6.08 20.12 -11.37
C LEU A 438 6.39 20.68 -12.76
N GLN A 439 5.77 21.80 -13.13
CA GLN A 439 6.03 22.47 -14.40
C GLN A 439 7.51 22.85 -14.57
N TYR A 440 8.18 23.24 -13.49
CA TYR A 440 9.62 23.49 -13.50
C TYR A 440 10.40 22.20 -13.83
N THR A 441 10.10 21.10 -13.16
CA THR A 441 10.80 19.82 -13.39
C THR A 441 10.54 19.23 -14.77
N GLU A 442 9.32 19.35 -15.33
CA GLU A 442 9.00 18.94 -16.70
C GLU A 442 9.80 19.75 -17.75
N ASN A 443 9.95 21.05 -17.50
CA ASN A 443 10.75 21.91 -18.37
C ASN A 443 12.25 21.57 -18.27
N LEU A 444 12.74 21.20 -17.08
CA LEU A 444 14.11 20.73 -16.93
C LEU A 444 14.36 19.50 -17.79
N VAL A 445 13.50 18.48 -17.73
CA VAL A 445 13.62 17.23 -18.51
C VAL A 445 13.73 17.54 -20.00
N THR A 446 12.96 18.52 -20.47
CA THR A 446 13.01 18.97 -21.86
C THR A 446 14.33 19.67 -22.17
N TYR A 447 14.85 20.51 -21.27
CA TYR A 447 16.03 21.32 -21.52
C TYR A 447 17.35 20.57 -21.34
N THR A 448 17.39 19.60 -20.44
CA THR A 448 18.55 18.72 -20.17
C THR A 448 18.62 17.53 -21.12
N SER A 449 17.63 17.36 -22.00
CA SER A 449 17.65 16.31 -23.01
C SER A 449 18.85 16.47 -23.96
N PRO A 450 19.45 15.36 -24.43
CA PRO A 450 20.57 15.42 -25.37
C PRO A 450 20.27 16.20 -26.65
N GLU A 451 19.01 16.22 -27.08
CA GLU A 451 18.53 16.88 -28.30
C GLU A 451 18.40 18.40 -28.12
N LYS A 452 17.86 18.86 -26.98
CA LYS A 452 17.62 20.29 -26.74
C LYS A 452 18.84 21.00 -26.17
N ASN A 453 19.46 20.42 -25.14
CA ASN A 453 20.75 20.85 -24.62
C ASN A 453 20.82 22.36 -24.27
N LYS A 454 19.81 22.85 -23.53
CA LYS A 454 19.56 24.28 -23.23
C LYS A 454 20.00 24.66 -21.81
N TRP A 455 21.31 24.70 -21.56
CA TRP A 455 21.86 24.94 -20.22
C TRP A 455 21.70 26.38 -19.72
N ASP A 456 21.85 27.38 -20.59
CA ASP A 456 21.72 28.80 -20.21
C ASP A 456 20.27 29.14 -19.80
N GLU A 457 19.28 28.58 -20.50
CA GLU A 457 17.87 28.68 -20.14
C GLU A 457 17.53 27.88 -18.88
N THR A 458 18.16 26.71 -18.69
CA THR A 458 18.04 25.89 -17.47
C THR A 458 18.43 26.69 -16.23
N MET A 459 19.51 27.47 -16.30
CA MET A 459 19.94 28.33 -15.20
C MET A 459 18.92 29.42 -14.86
N LYS A 460 18.42 30.13 -15.89
CA LYS A 460 17.38 31.17 -15.70
C LYS A 460 16.09 30.60 -15.11
N LEU A 461 15.70 29.43 -15.59
CA LEU A 461 14.50 28.73 -15.12
C LEU A 461 14.67 28.28 -13.65
N THR A 462 15.83 27.72 -13.31
CA THR A 462 16.17 27.25 -11.96
C THR A 462 16.18 28.40 -10.95
N ASN A 463 16.76 29.55 -11.30
CA ASN A 463 16.70 30.74 -10.43
C ASN A 463 15.26 31.22 -10.18
N LYS A 464 14.40 31.21 -11.22
CA LYS A 464 12.98 31.57 -11.06
C LYS A 464 12.22 30.59 -10.16
N ALA A 465 12.53 29.30 -10.25
CA ALA A 465 11.93 28.28 -9.38
C ALA A 465 12.37 28.48 -7.92
N LEU A 466 13.66 28.73 -7.68
CA LEU A 466 14.20 28.97 -6.34
C LEU A 466 13.54 30.17 -5.65
N ILE A 467 13.36 31.29 -6.37
CA ILE A 467 12.65 32.48 -5.85
C ILE A 467 11.19 32.14 -5.46
N LYS A 468 10.51 31.29 -6.24
CA LYS A 468 9.14 30.87 -5.92
C LYS A 468 9.10 29.97 -4.68
N ILE A 469 10.03 29.02 -4.55
CA ILE A 469 10.14 28.14 -3.38
C ILE A 469 10.39 28.99 -2.12
N ARG A 470 11.32 29.94 -2.18
CA ARG A 470 11.56 30.90 -1.08
C ARG A 470 10.29 31.65 -0.67
N LYS A 471 9.62 32.28 -1.64
CA LYS A 471 8.41 33.10 -1.37
C LYS A 471 7.28 32.29 -0.71
N ILE A 472 7.18 31.00 -0.99
CA ILE A 472 6.19 30.11 -0.39
C ILE A 472 6.61 29.68 1.01
N SER A 473 7.90 29.45 1.23
CA SER A 473 8.50 29.22 2.56
C SER A 473 8.23 30.42 3.49
N ASP A 474 8.51 31.65 3.02
CA ASP A 474 8.27 32.89 3.79
C ASP A 474 6.79 33.10 4.15
N ARG A 475 5.87 32.61 3.31
CA ARG A 475 4.42 32.71 3.52
C ARG A 475 3.85 31.58 4.39
N LYS A 476 4.67 30.61 4.82
CA LYS A 476 4.27 29.45 5.62
C LYS A 476 3.12 28.64 5.01
N LEU A 477 3.12 28.47 3.69
CA LEU A 477 2.04 27.80 2.95
C LEU A 477 2.24 26.28 2.78
N THR A 478 3.42 25.75 3.11
CA THR A 478 3.77 24.32 3.07
C THR A 478 3.05 23.52 4.17
N LEU A 479 2.90 22.20 4.02
CA LEU A 479 2.15 21.37 4.99
C LEU A 479 2.91 21.25 6.31
N ILE A 480 4.24 21.18 6.24
CA ILE A 480 5.10 21.06 7.42
C ILE A 480 4.93 22.23 8.40
N MET A 481 4.67 23.43 7.89
CA MET A 481 4.49 24.63 8.72
C MET A 481 3.08 24.75 9.33
N LEU A 482 2.12 23.89 8.95
CA LEU A 482 0.79 23.81 9.55
C LEU A 482 0.74 22.86 10.75
N PHE A 483 1.57 21.82 10.78
CA PHE A 483 1.60 20.84 11.87
C PHE A 483 2.05 21.50 13.19
N VAL A 484 3.11 22.32 13.16
CA VAL A 484 3.67 23.00 14.34
C VAL A 484 2.69 23.99 14.99
N LYS A 485 1.87 24.69 14.20
CA LYS A 485 0.83 25.59 14.73
C LYS A 485 -0.23 24.86 15.56
N SER A 486 -0.46 23.56 15.30
CA SER A 486 -1.41 22.77 16.07
C SER A 486 -0.82 22.30 17.40
N THR A 487 0.46 21.95 17.45
CA THR A 487 1.16 21.52 18.67
C THR A 487 1.45 22.67 19.65
N GLU A 488 1.73 23.89 19.17
CA GLU A 488 1.88 25.07 20.05
C GLU A 488 0.57 25.47 20.76
N LYS A 489 -0.59 25.07 20.22
CA LYS A 489 -1.90 25.41 20.79
C LYS A 489 -2.35 24.48 21.93
N TYR A 490 -1.61 23.40 22.18
CA TYR A 490 -1.84 22.47 23.29
C TYR A 490 -0.81 22.62 24.43
N LEU A 491 0.09 23.60 24.32
CA LEU A 491 1.14 23.91 25.31
C LEU A 491 0.98 25.30 25.95
N LEU A 492 -0.17 25.95 25.72
CA LEU A 492 -0.70 27.11 26.44
C LEU A 492 -2.12 26.76 26.88
#